data_AF-A0A955B9Y9-F1
#
_entry.id   AF-A0A955B9Y9-F1
#
_cell.length_a   1.000
_cell.length_b   1.000
_cell.length_c   1.000
_cell.angle_alpha   90.00
_cell.angle_beta   90.00
_cell.angle_gamma   90.00
#
_symmetry.space_group_name_H-M   'P 1'
#
loop_
_entity.id
_entity.type
_entity.pdbx_description
1 polymer ?
#
loop_
_entity_poly.entity_id
_entity_poly.type
_entity_poly.pdbx_seq_one_letter_code
_entity_poly.pdbx_strand_id
1 'polypeptide(L)'
;AGGGAGYVADVGNMLAELIADARTLLNCSCVNACHACLLDFDTQRYADKLDRSGAEAWFGDNYASFFQVPIQFQYFGDASRCESQSVTEAVLRRLSSPGLEKIEIVAAGSGNDWAIDHWDLWRHLAAIAVSGRQINVAVLLPASTAGLLQWQDKHQLVSRCDGLGIDIMAVPEPALVRGNGKLAAKLTYHDKSIEWAIGDFDDLPISEAWGLSGGDAPAIRGTIPTPNPIAGERIELPVLQQQRPNQCEFHIVKGEWNGSMAKLSDRFWKTLRETSSKLNSALATSPVQIEYCDRYLKAPLPAKLLYEIMKPFWDKGIRFRLKTGAAENQRISQYFDHNWEDARIQKSVLQGLFSEGFDLELSVVQRHVDLPHAREMRLTWSNQQTVSIQLDQGMGFARASGSCRFDFSKSATDQIVAIRSINSHLTQLGSSMPLYVISVN
;
A
#
# COMPACT_ATOMS: atom_id res chain seq x y z
N ALA A 1 20.94 -26.64 7.05
CA ALA A 1 19.82 -26.40 6.13
C ALA A 1 20.40 -25.92 4.81
N GLY A 2 20.35 -26.74 3.76
CA GLY A 2 20.82 -26.33 2.44
C GLY A 2 19.86 -25.32 1.85
N GLY A 3 20.18 -24.04 1.96
CA GLY A 3 19.49 -23.01 1.18
C GLY A 3 19.73 -23.32 -0.29
N GLY A 4 18.67 -23.65 -1.03
CA GLY A 4 18.78 -23.89 -2.47
C GLY A 4 19.42 -22.68 -3.13
N ALA A 5 20.34 -22.90 -4.07
CA ALA A 5 21.11 -21.87 -4.76
C ALA A 5 20.28 -20.98 -5.72
N GLY A 6 18.97 -20.85 -5.49
CA GLY A 6 18.06 -20.02 -6.28
C GLY A 6 17.54 -20.67 -7.57
N TYR A 7 18.13 -21.77 -8.04
CA TYR A 7 17.78 -22.37 -9.35
C TYR A 7 16.28 -22.67 -9.52
N VAL A 8 15.62 -23.26 -8.51
CA VAL A 8 14.17 -23.58 -8.59
C VAL A 8 13.31 -22.32 -8.65
N ALA A 9 13.70 -21.25 -7.95
CA ALA A 9 12.98 -19.97 -7.99
C ALA A 9 13.12 -19.25 -9.34
N ASP A 10 14.11 -19.65 -10.15
CA ASP A 10 14.40 -19.05 -11.46
C ASP A 10 13.77 -19.81 -12.63
N VAL A 11 13.43 -21.08 -12.44
CA VAL A 11 12.82 -21.94 -13.47
C VAL A 11 11.60 -21.27 -14.09
N GLY A 12 10.69 -20.65 -13.32
CA GLY A 12 9.48 -20.02 -13.85
C GLY A 12 9.78 -18.94 -14.91
N ASN A 13 10.92 -18.26 -14.79
CA ASN A 13 11.32 -17.19 -15.71
C ASN A 13 12.06 -17.69 -16.96
N MET A 14 12.63 -18.89 -16.88
CA MET A 14 13.43 -19.51 -17.94
C MET A 14 12.75 -20.73 -18.55
N LEU A 15 11.53 -21.07 -18.11
CA LEU A 15 10.88 -22.34 -18.44
C LEU A 15 10.80 -22.59 -19.96
N ALA A 16 10.45 -21.54 -20.72
CA ALA A 16 10.41 -21.62 -22.18
C ALA A 16 11.79 -21.94 -22.80
N GLU A 17 12.85 -21.30 -22.32
CA GLU A 17 14.24 -21.51 -22.76
C GLU A 17 14.73 -22.90 -22.35
N LEU A 18 14.55 -23.27 -21.08
CA LEU A 18 14.96 -24.58 -20.54
C LEU A 18 14.32 -25.74 -21.31
N ILE A 19 13.05 -25.60 -21.69
CA ILE A 19 12.39 -26.64 -22.47
C ILE A 19 12.83 -26.59 -23.95
N ALA A 20 13.10 -25.42 -24.52
CA ALA A 20 13.68 -25.33 -25.86
C ALA A 20 15.07 -26.02 -25.92
N ASP A 21 15.89 -25.82 -24.89
CA ASP A 21 17.18 -26.49 -24.71
C ASP A 21 16.98 -28.01 -24.53
N ALA A 22 16.03 -28.43 -23.70
CA ALA A 22 15.69 -29.85 -23.52
C ALA A 22 15.28 -30.52 -24.84
N ARG A 23 14.50 -29.85 -25.69
CA ARG A 23 14.14 -30.35 -27.03
C ARG A 23 15.37 -30.46 -27.94
N THR A 24 16.28 -29.51 -27.87
CA THR A 24 17.54 -29.56 -28.62
C THR A 24 18.36 -30.79 -28.24
N LEU A 25 18.41 -31.14 -26.93
CA LEU A 25 19.06 -32.35 -26.45
C LEU A 25 18.36 -33.64 -26.92
N LEU A 26 17.03 -33.62 -27.03
CA LEU A 26 16.24 -34.77 -27.52
C LEU A 26 16.39 -35.02 -29.03
N ASN A 27 16.83 -34.02 -29.80
CA ASN A 27 17.17 -34.16 -31.21
C ASN A 27 18.49 -34.92 -31.40
N CYS A 28 18.47 -36.20 -31.06
CA CYS A 28 19.60 -37.10 -31.05
C CYS A 28 19.27 -38.37 -31.86
N SER A 29 20.25 -38.90 -32.59
CA SER A 29 20.10 -40.09 -33.45
C SER A 29 20.17 -41.44 -32.71
N CYS A 30 20.20 -41.44 -31.38
CA CYS A 30 20.24 -42.68 -30.59
C CYS A 30 18.86 -43.35 -30.45
N VAL A 31 18.85 -44.66 -30.20
CA VAL A 31 17.63 -45.48 -30.15
C VAL A 31 16.80 -45.18 -28.90
N ASN A 32 17.40 -45.28 -27.70
CA ASN A 32 16.70 -45.10 -26.42
C ASN A 32 17.25 -43.92 -25.62
N ALA A 33 18.55 -43.89 -25.33
CA ALA A 33 19.24 -42.79 -24.67
C ALA A 33 20.75 -42.89 -24.88
N CYS A 34 21.46 -41.76 -24.82
CA CYS A 34 22.91 -41.69 -24.79
C CYS A 34 23.39 -40.50 -23.96
N HIS A 35 24.71 -40.38 -23.76
CA HIS A 35 25.31 -39.30 -22.98
C HIS A 35 25.12 -37.89 -23.55
N ALA A 36 24.68 -37.79 -24.81
CA ALA A 36 24.38 -36.50 -25.43
C ALA A 36 22.92 -36.04 -25.21
N CYS A 37 22.03 -36.87 -24.67
CA CYS A 37 20.62 -36.53 -24.51
C CYS A 37 20.09 -36.77 -23.08
N LEU A 38 19.85 -38.03 -22.69
CA LEU A 38 19.13 -38.39 -21.46
C LEU A 38 20.02 -39.12 -20.44
N LEU A 39 21.20 -39.59 -20.83
CA LEU A 39 22.06 -40.42 -19.97
C LEU A 39 23.14 -39.57 -19.29
N ASP A 40 23.00 -39.30 -18.00
CA ASP A 40 23.95 -38.56 -17.18
C ASP A 40 24.23 -39.33 -15.88
N PHE A 41 25.13 -38.83 -15.04
CA PHE A 41 25.50 -39.45 -13.76
C PHE A 41 24.28 -39.76 -12.88
N ASP A 42 23.27 -38.89 -12.88
CA ASP A 42 22.05 -39.06 -12.11
C ASP A 42 21.05 -40.04 -12.75
N THR A 43 21.05 -40.18 -14.07
CA THR A 43 20.08 -41.01 -14.81
C THR A 43 20.63 -42.37 -15.24
N GLN A 44 21.95 -42.62 -15.11
CA GLN A 44 22.60 -43.87 -15.50
C GLN A 44 22.00 -45.12 -14.84
N ARG A 45 21.45 -45.00 -13.63
CA ARG A 45 20.80 -46.10 -12.89
C ARG A 45 19.45 -46.51 -13.46
N TYR A 46 18.89 -45.70 -14.36
CA TYR A 46 17.60 -45.91 -15.01
C TYR A 46 17.74 -46.03 -16.53
N ALA A 47 18.95 -46.35 -17.03
CA ALA A 47 19.25 -46.38 -18.46
C ALA A 47 18.30 -47.30 -19.26
N ASP A 48 17.82 -48.38 -18.65
CA ASP A 48 16.84 -49.32 -19.20
C ASP A 48 15.42 -48.73 -19.33
N LYS A 49 15.13 -47.64 -18.62
CA LYS A 49 13.84 -46.95 -18.59
C LYS A 49 13.83 -45.63 -19.37
N LEU A 50 14.98 -45.17 -19.84
CA LEU A 50 15.06 -43.92 -20.60
C LEU A 50 14.52 -44.13 -22.02
N ASP A 51 13.59 -43.28 -22.42
CA ASP A 51 12.96 -43.29 -23.74
C ASP A 51 12.98 -41.88 -24.35
N ARG A 52 14.01 -41.61 -25.16
CA ARG A 52 14.18 -40.36 -25.90
C ARG A 52 13.02 -40.12 -26.87
N SER A 53 12.59 -41.16 -27.58
CA SER A 53 11.54 -41.05 -28.60
C SER A 53 10.19 -40.74 -27.95
N GLY A 54 9.89 -41.39 -26.83
CA GLY A 54 8.71 -41.10 -26.01
C GLY A 54 8.74 -39.70 -25.40
N ALA A 55 9.90 -39.25 -24.91
CA ALA A 55 10.06 -37.89 -24.38
C ALA A 55 9.88 -36.81 -25.46
N GLU A 56 10.42 -37.03 -26.66
CA GLU A 56 10.23 -36.15 -27.81
C GLU A 56 8.75 -36.09 -28.23
N ALA A 57 8.09 -37.25 -28.31
CA ALA A 57 6.67 -37.33 -28.61
C ALA A 57 5.78 -36.67 -27.54
N TRP A 58 6.17 -36.74 -26.26
CA TRP A 58 5.44 -36.11 -25.16
C TRP A 58 5.40 -34.58 -25.27
N PHE A 59 6.50 -33.95 -25.71
CA PHE A 59 6.48 -32.51 -26.02
C PHE A 59 5.54 -32.19 -27.19
N GLY A 60 5.48 -33.05 -28.19
CA GLY A 60 4.61 -32.89 -29.37
C GLY A 60 4.97 -31.69 -30.26
N ASP A 61 4.22 -31.54 -31.36
CA ASP A 61 4.49 -30.51 -32.38
C ASP A 61 4.04 -29.11 -31.96
N ASN A 62 3.02 -29.01 -31.10
CA ASN A 62 2.39 -27.75 -30.72
C ASN A 62 2.95 -27.12 -29.43
N TYR A 63 4.02 -27.66 -28.86
CA TYR A 63 4.56 -27.18 -27.59
C TYR A 63 4.86 -25.66 -27.57
N ALA A 64 5.41 -25.15 -28.66
CA ALA A 64 5.75 -23.72 -28.78
C ALA A 64 4.52 -22.82 -28.54
N SER A 65 3.31 -23.30 -28.84
CA SER A 65 2.06 -22.57 -28.60
C SER A 65 1.68 -22.47 -27.12
N PHE A 66 2.12 -23.38 -26.25
CA PHE A 66 1.82 -23.31 -24.80
C PHE A 66 2.50 -22.12 -24.10
N PHE A 67 3.59 -21.61 -24.69
CA PHE A 67 4.36 -20.49 -24.15
C PHE A 67 4.11 -19.19 -24.92
N GLN A 68 3.28 -19.25 -25.95
CA GLN A 68 2.85 -18.05 -26.65
C GLN A 68 1.85 -17.30 -25.79
N VAL A 69 2.12 -16.00 -25.60
CA VAL A 69 1.16 -15.09 -24.99
C VAL A 69 -0.02 -14.94 -25.96
N PRO A 70 -1.27 -15.19 -25.51
CA PRO A 70 -2.45 -14.98 -26.36
C PRO A 70 -2.48 -13.57 -26.95
N ILE A 71 -2.94 -13.41 -28.20
CA ILE A 71 -2.87 -12.15 -28.96
C ILE A 71 -3.44 -10.95 -28.18
N GLN A 72 -4.51 -11.16 -27.43
CA GLN A 72 -5.15 -10.13 -26.59
C GLN A 72 -4.25 -9.60 -25.46
N PHE A 73 -3.26 -10.39 -25.02
CA PHE A 73 -2.30 -10.08 -23.97
C PHE A 73 -0.90 -9.77 -24.51
N GLN A 74 -0.70 -9.69 -25.83
CA GLN A 74 0.59 -9.32 -26.42
C GLN A 74 0.85 -7.82 -26.30
N TYR A 75 0.92 -7.31 -25.07
CA TYR A 75 1.08 -5.89 -24.74
C TYR A 75 2.39 -5.31 -25.30
N PHE A 76 3.42 -6.15 -25.49
CA PHE A 76 4.71 -5.78 -26.08
C PHE A 76 4.97 -6.50 -27.42
N GLY A 77 3.91 -6.93 -28.13
CA GLY A 77 4.05 -7.73 -29.35
C GLY A 77 4.80 -9.03 -29.11
N ASP A 78 5.71 -9.41 -30.01
CA ASP A 78 6.52 -10.64 -29.92
C ASP A 78 7.45 -10.68 -28.71
N ALA A 79 7.73 -9.54 -28.07
CA ALA A 79 8.53 -9.47 -26.86
C ALA A 79 7.72 -9.82 -25.58
N SER A 80 6.40 -10.01 -25.70
CA SER A 80 5.52 -10.33 -24.58
C SER A 80 5.84 -11.70 -24.01
N ARG A 81 5.99 -11.77 -22.69
CA ARG A 81 6.14 -13.03 -21.93
C ARG A 81 5.21 -12.95 -20.72
N CYS A 82 4.54 -14.05 -20.38
CA CYS A 82 3.79 -14.11 -19.13
C CYS A 82 4.76 -13.93 -17.95
N GLU A 83 4.40 -13.09 -16.98
CA GLU A 83 5.08 -13.03 -15.70
C GLU A 83 4.51 -14.10 -14.78
N SER A 84 5.38 -14.87 -14.15
CA SER A 84 5.00 -16.03 -13.32
C SER A 84 4.73 -15.67 -11.86
N GLN A 85 5.09 -14.44 -11.47
CA GLN A 85 4.96 -13.89 -10.13
C GLN A 85 4.06 -12.65 -10.15
N SER A 86 3.70 -12.14 -8.98
CA SER A 86 3.09 -10.81 -8.90
C SER A 86 4.04 -9.75 -9.47
N VAL A 87 3.51 -8.65 -10.00
CA VAL A 87 4.34 -7.54 -10.50
C VAL A 87 5.24 -6.99 -9.38
N THR A 88 4.72 -6.91 -8.16
CA THR A 88 5.47 -6.51 -6.96
C THR A 88 6.73 -7.37 -6.76
N GLU A 89 6.59 -8.69 -6.71
CA GLU A 89 7.72 -9.61 -6.53
C GLU A 89 8.72 -9.52 -7.68
N ALA A 90 8.21 -9.46 -8.92
CA ALA A 90 9.03 -9.39 -10.13
C ALA A 90 9.90 -8.13 -10.18
N VAL A 91 9.35 -6.98 -9.73
CA VAL A 91 10.08 -5.71 -9.56
C VAL A 91 11.07 -5.82 -8.42
N LEU A 92 10.64 -6.23 -7.22
CA LEU A 92 11.48 -6.32 -6.01
C LEU A 92 12.74 -7.15 -6.26
N ARG A 93 12.62 -8.27 -6.97
CA ARG A 93 13.72 -9.15 -7.34
C ARG A 93 14.81 -8.43 -8.16
N ARG A 94 14.43 -7.46 -8.98
CA ARG A 94 15.32 -6.73 -9.91
C ARG A 94 15.87 -5.43 -9.35
N LEU A 95 15.35 -4.96 -8.22
CA LEU A 95 15.84 -3.74 -7.56
C LEU A 95 17.32 -3.82 -7.14
N SER A 96 17.86 -5.03 -6.98
CA SER A 96 19.27 -5.26 -6.65
C SER A 96 20.14 -5.59 -7.87
N SER A 97 19.58 -5.64 -9.08
CA SER A 97 20.32 -5.99 -10.29
C SER A 97 21.39 -4.93 -10.64
N PRO A 98 22.61 -5.35 -11.04
CA PRO A 98 23.63 -4.42 -11.53
C PRO A 98 23.16 -3.64 -12.77
N GLY A 99 23.60 -2.38 -12.88
CA GLY A 99 23.30 -1.53 -14.04
C GLY A 99 21.89 -0.95 -14.09
N LEU A 100 21.09 -1.12 -13.02
CA LEU A 100 19.79 -0.44 -12.91
C LEU A 100 20.01 1.07 -12.72
N GLU A 101 19.41 1.88 -13.59
CA GLU A 101 19.60 3.33 -13.64
C GLU A 101 18.33 4.10 -13.26
N LYS A 102 17.15 3.57 -13.63
CA LYS A 102 15.87 4.23 -13.35
C LYS A 102 14.77 3.22 -13.01
N ILE A 103 13.94 3.57 -12.04
CA ILE A 103 12.74 2.86 -11.61
C ILE A 103 11.54 3.76 -11.80
N GLU A 104 10.59 3.33 -12.63
CA GLU A 104 9.35 4.06 -12.91
C GLU A 104 8.16 3.16 -12.56
N ILE A 105 7.37 3.57 -11.56
CA ILE A 105 6.23 2.80 -11.05
C ILE A 105 4.93 3.56 -11.31
N VAL A 106 3.97 2.93 -11.98
CA VAL A 106 2.66 3.53 -12.24
C VAL A 106 1.76 3.35 -11.02
N ALA A 107 1.19 4.44 -10.55
CA ALA A 107 0.18 4.47 -9.49
C ALA A 107 -1.12 5.04 -10.07
N ALA A 108 -2.16 4.22 -10.11
CA ALA A 108 -3.43 4.53 -10.75
C ALA A 108 -4.62 4.03 -9.90
N GLY A 109 -5.77 3.82 -10.54
CA GLY A 109 -7.01 3.46 -9.87
C GLY A 109 -7.60 4.60 -9.02
N SER A 110 -8.56 4.26 -8.18
CA SER A 110 -9.22 5.20 -7.28
C SER A 110 -8.30 5.60 -6.12
N GLY A 111 -8.13 6.90 -5.89
CA GLY A 111 -7.37 7.41 -4.75
C GLY A 111 -7.92 6.97 -3.38
N ASN A 112 -9.21 6.58 -3.31
CA ASN A 112 -9.82 6.06 -2.09
C ASN A 112 -9.21 4.71 -1.64
N ASP A 113 -8.67 3.95 -2.59
CA ASP A 113 -8.07 2.64 -2.36
C ASP A 113 -6.57 2.73 -2.02
N TRP A 114 -5.99 3.92 -2.13
CA TRP A 114 -4.58 4.13 -1.84
C TRP A 114 -4.29 4.00 -0.35
N ALA A 115 -3.14 3.44 -0.03
CA ALA A 115 -2.63 3.15 1.29
C ALA A 115 -1.10 3.02 1.23
N ILE A 116 -0.40 4.16 1.14
CA ILE A 116 1.06 4.20 0.98
C ILE A 116 1.78 3.44 2.10
N ASP A 117 1.29 3.53 3.34
CA ASP A 117 1.89 2.82 4.49
C ASP A 117 1.80 1.29 4.37
N HIS A 118 0.89 0.80 3.54
CA HIS A 118 0.62 -0.62 3.27
C HIS A 118 1.01 -1.00 1.84
N TRP A 119 1.82 -0.18 1.17
CA TRP A 119 2.32 -0.54 -0.13
C TRP A 119 3.67 -1.25 0.03
N ASP A 120 3.70 -2.57 -0.15
CA ASP A 120 4.90 -3.39 0.07
C ASP A 120 6.14 -2.88 -0.67
N LEU A 121 5.93 -2.35 -1.88
CA LEU A 121 6.98 -1.80 -2.72
C LEU A 121 7.57 -0.50 -2.15
N TRP A 122 6.78 0.31 -1.43
CA TRP A 122 7.17 1.65 -0.98
C TRP A 122 8.45 1.65 -0.14
N ARG A 123 8.56 0.75 0.85
CA ARG A 123 9.74 0.68 1.73
C ARG A 123 11.01 0.40 0.93
N HIS A 124 10.92 -0.40 -0.11
CA HIS A 124 12.06 -0.75 -0.96
C HIS A 124 12.43 0.41 -1.90
N LEU A 125 11.45 1.09 -2.50
CA LEU A 125 11.67 2.29 -3.31
C LEU A 125 12.31 3.41 -2.49
N ALA A 126 11.77 3.67 -1.29
CA ALA A 126 12.30 4.64 -0.36
C ALA A 126 13.75 4.32 0.03
N ALA A 127 14.04 3.07 0.37
CA ALA A 127 15.39 2.62 0.70
C ALA A 127 16.36 2.82 -0.47
N ILE A 128 15.94 2.57 -1.71
CA ILE A 128 16.78 2.78 -2.90
C ILE A 128 17.03 4.25 -3.15
N ALA A 129 15.99 5.08 -3.10
CA ALA A 129 16.10 6.52 -3.33
C ALA A 129 17.09 7.18 -2.37
N VAL A 130 17.17 6.71 -1.11
CA VAL A 130 18.12 7.23 -0.11
C VAL A 130 19.45 6.47 -0.03
N SER A 131 19.64 5.39 -0.81
CA SER A 131 20.81 4.50 -0.70
C SER A 131 22.11 5.09 -1.27
N GLY A 132 22.05 6.26 -1.91
CA GLY A 132 23.18 6.87 -2.62
C GLY A 132 23.58 6.14 -3.92
N ARG A 133 22.93 5.01 -4.23
CA ARG A 133 22.97 4.39 -5.56
C ARG A 133 22.30 5.40 -6.49
N GLN A 134 23.00 5.90 -7.50
CA GLN A 134 22.51 6.92 -8.45
C GLN A 134 21.39 6.35 -9.35
N ILE A 135 20.31 5.89 -8.73
CA ILE A 135 19.14 5.28 -9.35
C ILE A 135 18.01 6.28 -9.19
N ASN A 136 17.49 6.79 -10.31
CA ASN A 136 16.33 7.69 -10.27
C ASN A 136 15.07 6.87 -10.05
N VAL A 137 14.26 7.27 -9.05
CA VAL A 137 12.98 6.63 -8.74
C VAL A 137 11.88 7.63 -9.05
N ALA A 138 10.88 7.20 -9.81
CA ALA A 138 9.73 8.01 -10.18
C ALA A 138 8.42 7.23 -9.99
N VAL A 139 7.42 7.90 -9.40
CA VAL A 139 6.03 7.46 -9.39
C VAL A 139 5.28 8.19 -10.50
N LEU A 140 4.69 7.42 -11.41
CA LEU A 140 3.96 7.92 -12.56
C LEU A 140 2.46 7.87 -12.27
N LEU A 141 1.80 9.02 -12.29
CA LEU A 141 0.36 9.13 -12.17
C LEU A 141 -0.24 9.35 -13.57
N PRO A 142 -1.18 8.52 -14.03
CA PRO A 142 -2.01 8.90 -15.19
C PRO A 142 -2.61 10.29 -14.97
N ALA A 143 -2.67 11.12 -16.01
CA ALA A 143 -3.17 12.49 -15.92
C ALA A 143 -4.61 12.56 -15.36
N SER A 144 -5.46 11.59 -15.71
CA SER A 144 -6.80 11.39 -15.16
C SER A 144 -6.77 11.12 -13.66
N THR A 145 -5.96 10.17 -13.19
CA THR A 145 -5.77 9.90 -11.76
C THR A 145 -5.27 11.16 -11.04
N ALA A 146 -4.25 11.81 -11.57
CA ALA A 146 -3.65 13.01 -10.99
C ALA A 146 -4.61 14.21 -10.92
N GLY A 147 -5.61 14.26 -11.81
CA GLY A 147 -6.67 15.27 -11.85
C GLY A 147 -7.87 14.97 -10.95
N LEU A 148 -8.13 13.70 -10.63
CA LEU A 148 -9.23 13.26 -9.75
C LEU A 148 -8.86 13.29 -8.26
N LEU A 149 -7.57 13.18 -7.93
CA LEU A 149 -7.10 13.25 -6.55
C LEU A 149 -7.41 14.60 -5.91
N GLN A 150 -7.91 14.56 -4.67
CA GLN A 150 -8.08 15.77 -3.89
C GLN A 150 -6.71 16.36 -3.54
N TRP A 151 -6.66 17.68 -3.31
CA TRP A 151 -5.41 18.38 -3.07
C TRP A 151 -4.61 17.78 -1.91
N GLN A 152 -5.27 17.44 -0.80
CA GLN A 152 -4.60 16.89 0.38
C GLN A 152 -4.02 15.49 0.15
N ASP A 153 -4.68 14.63 -0.62
CA ASP A 153 -4.17 13.29 -0.96
C ASP A 153 -2.95 13.40 -1.87
N LYS A 154 -3.04 14.29 -2.88
CA LYS A 154 -1.91 14.62 -3.76
C LYS A 154 -0.74 15.23 -2.97
N HIS A 155 -1.02 16.14 -2.02
CA HIS A 155 0.00 16.77 -1.19
C HIS A 155 0.67 15.76 -0.26
N GLN A 156 -0.05 14.80 0.33
CA GLN A 156 0.54 13.72 1.13
C GLN A 156 1.52 12.87 0.30
N LEU A 157 1.10 12.42 -0.88
CA LEU A 157 1.96 11.61 -1.75
C LEU A 157 3.20 12.41 -2.19
N VAL A 158 3.01 13.65 -2.66
CA VAL A 158 4.10 14.51 -3.15
C VAL A 158 5.08 14.88 -2.06
N SER A 159 4.60 15.25 -0.87
CA SER A 159 5.48 15.55 0.26
C SER A 159 6.31 14.35 0.70
N ARG A 160 5.75 13.13 0.65
CA ARG A 160 6.48 11.90 1.00
C ARG A 160 7.56 11.58 -0.04
N CYS A 161 7.26 11.74 -1.33
CA CYS A 161 8.21 11.48 -2.41
C CYS A 161 9.33 12.53 -2.43
N ASP A 162 8.99 13.82 -2.28
CA ASP A 162 9.94 14.94 -2.24
C ASP A 162 10.98 14.75 -1.12
N GLY A 163 10.55 14.36 0.08
CA GLY A 163 11.44 14.09 1.22
C GLY A 163 12.41 12.92 1.02
N LEU A 164 12.18 12.06 0.02
CA LEU A 164 13.02 10.92 -0.33
C LEU A 164 13.79 11.13 -1.65
N GLY A 165 13.57 12.23 -2.36
CA GLY A 165 14.11 12.45 -3.71
C GLY A 165 13.47 11.54 -4.77
N ILE A 166 12.24 11.07 -4.52
CA ILE A 166 11.45 10.32 -5.50
C ILE A 166 10.66 11.32 -6.35
N ASP A 167 10.76 11.22 -7.67
CA ASP A 167 10.01 12.08 -8.58
C ASP A 167 8.54 11.63 -8.66
N ILE A 168 7.63 12.58 -8.82
CA ILE A 168 6.24 12.30 -9.19
C ILE A 168 5.95 12.98 -10.51
N MET A 169 5.42 12.22 -11.45
CA MET A 169 5.12 12.68 -12.80
C MET A 169 3.63 12.50 -13.09
N ALA A 170 2.96 13.55 -13.55
CA ALA A 170 1.68 13.43 -14.24
C ALA A 170 1.95 13.06 -15.70
N VAL A 171 1.41 11.92 -16.13
CA VAL A 171 1.74 11.32 -17.43
C VAL A 171 0.46 11.15 -18.25
N PRO A 172 0.43 11.63 -19.52
CA PRO A 172 -0.69 11.35 -20.41
C PRO A 172 -0.89 9.84 -20.59
N GLU A 173 -2.13 9.36 -20.48
CA GLU A 173 -2.48 7.94 -20.57
C GLU A 173 -1.88 7.24 -21.78
N PRO A 174 -1.85 7.82 -23.01
CA PRO A 174 -1.24 7.16 -24.16
C PRO A 174 0.23 6.76 -23.96
N ALA A 175 1.00 7.47 -23.14
CA ALA A 175 2.39 7.12 -22.84
C ALA A 175 2.52 5.90 -21.92
N LEU A 176 1.45 5.56 -21.19
CA LEU A 176 1.35 4.43 -20.28
C LEU A 176 0.68 3.21 -20.92
N VAL A 177 0.25 3.27 -22.18
CA VAL A 177 -0.37 2.13 -22.88
C VAL A 177 0.69 1.25 -23.53
N ARG A 178 0.47 -0.08 -23.51
CA ARG A 178 1.30 -1.11 -24.17
C ARG A 178 0.40 -2.07 -24.92
N GLY A 179 0.21 -1.85 -26.22
CA GLY A 179 -0.82 -2.56 -26.99
C GLY A 179 -2.19 -2.36 -26.35
N ASN A 180 -2.84 -3.44 -25.92
CA ASN A 180 -4.11 -3.38 -25.17
C ASN A 180 -3.92 -3.21 -23.65
N GLY A 181 -2.72 -3.42 -23.14
CA GLY A 181 -2.40 -3.36 -21.70
C GLY A 181 -2.01 -1.97 -21.22
N LYS A 182 -1.83 -1.88 -19.91
CA LYS A 182 -1.43 -0.68 -19.16
C LYS A 182 -0.12 -0.94 -18.46
N LEU A 183 0.83 -0.03 -18.59
CA LEU A 183 2.12 -0.11 -17.92
C LEU A 183 1.92 -0.09 -16.40
N ALA A 184 2.53 -1.05 -15.72
CA ALA A 184 2.60 -1.13 -14.26
C ALA A 184 3.94 -0.61 -13.77
N ALA A 185 5.04 -1.11 -14.34
CA ALA A 185 6.38 -0.73 -13.94
C ALA A 185 7.36 -0.77 -15.12
N LYS A 186 8.39 0.05 -15.04
CA LYS A 186 9.51 0.11 -15.96
C LYS A 186 10.82 0.23 -15.19
N LEU A 187 11.73 -0.70 -15.43
CA LEU A 187 13.11 -0.67 -14.93
C LEU A 187 14.04 -0.43 -16.11
N THR A 188 14.76 0.69 -16.10
CA THR A 188 15.68 1.06 -17.18
C THR A 188 17.12 0.78 -16.79
N TYR A 189 17.82 0.16 -17.74
CA TYR A 189 19.26 -0.11 -17.75
C TYR A 189 19.87 0.61 -18.97
N HIS A 190 21.20 0.68 -19.02
CA HIS A 190 21.94 1.34 -20.09
C HIS A 190 21.50 0.95 -21.53
N ASP A 191 21.24 -0.34 -21.77
CA ASP A 191 20.97 -0.90 -23.10
C ASP A 191 19.54 -1.41 -23.30
N LYS A 192 18.71 -1.40 -22.26
CA LYS A 192 17.36 -1.97 -22.31
C LYS A 192 16.46 -1.50 -21.17
N SER A 193 15.16 -1.61 -21.35
CA SER A 193 14.20 -1.58 -20.25
C SER A 193 13.51 -2.93 -20.08
N ILE A 194 13.21 -3.27 -18.84
CA ILE A 194 12.27 -4.34 -18.51
C ILE A 194 10.99 -3.67 -18.05
N GLU A 195 9.88 -4.00 -18.71
CA GLU A 195 8.58 -3.37 -18.49
C GLU A 195 7.55 -4.44 -18.13
N TRP A 196 6.67 -4.13 -17.20
CA TRP A 196 5.50 -4.94 -16.84
C TRP A 196 4.24 -4.18 -17.21
N ALA A 197 3.30 -4.88 -17.83
CA ALA A 197 1.99 -4.36 -18.16
C ALA A 197 0.90 -5.34 -17.71
N ILE A 198 -0.26 -4.79 -17.40
CA ILE A 198 -1.45 -5.48 -16.89
C ILE A 198 -2.68 -5.05 -17.69
N GLY A 199 -3.86 -5.62 -17.38
CA GLY A 199 -5.09 -5.33 -18.12
C GLY A 199 -5.64 -3.92 -17.90
N ASP A 200 -5.71 -3.46 -16.64
CA ASP A 200 -6.42 -2.24 -16.25
C ASP A 200 -5.65 -1.41 -15.21
N PHE A 201 -5.80 -0.09 -15.24
CA PHE A 201 -5.24 0.80 -14.23
C PHE A 201 -5.86 0.62 -12.84
N ASP A 202 -7.07 0.08 -12.75
CA ASP A 202 -7.73 -0.20 -11.46
C ASP A 202 -6.99 -1.26 -10.62
N ASP A 203 -6.12 -2.06 -11.23
CA ASP A 203 -5.24 -3.02 -10.54
C ASP A 203 -3.90 -2.38 -10.10
N LEU A 204 -3.73 -1.05 -10.21
CA LEU A 204 -2.52 -0.32 -9.74
C LEU A 204 -2.80 0.70 -8.63
N PRO A 205 -3.67 0.44 -7.63
CA PRO A 205 -3.79 1.33 -6.49
C PRO A 205 -2.49 1.31 -5.69
N ILE A 206 -2.12 2.42 -5.04
CA ILE A 206 -0.97 2.43 -4.13
C ILE A 206 -1.31 1.63 -2.86
N SER A 207 -1.29 0.30 -2.89
CA SER A 207 -1.67 -0.55 -1.75
C SER A 207 -1.09 -1.97 -1.88
N GLU A 208 -1.43 -2.87 -0.95
CA GLU A 208 -1.09 -4.31 -1.02
C GLU A 208 -1.65 -4.97 -2.30
N ALA A 209 -2.70 -4.40 -2.90
CA ALA A 209 -3.29 -4.90 -4.13
C ALA A 209 -2.55 -4.45 -5.41
N TRP A 210 -1.52 -3.61 -5.30
CA TRP A 210 -0.80 -3.09 -6.46
C TRP A 210 -0.23 -4.21 -7.33
N GLY A 211 -0.62 -4.24 -8.60
CA GLY A 211 -0.12 -5.21 -9.58
C GLY A 211 -0.62 -6.64 -9.33
N LEU A 212 -1.60 -6.84 -8.44
CA LEU A 212 -2.38 -8.06 -8.36
C LEU A 212 -3.49 -7.96 -9.40
N SER A 213 -3.40 -8.74 -10.47
CA SER A 213 -4.43 -8.78 -11.49
C SER A 213 -5.71 -9.36 -10.88
N GLY A 214 -6.75 -8.55 -10.71
CA GLY A 214 -8.01 -8.96 -10.09
C GLY A 214 -8.89 -9.91 -10.92
N GLY A 215 -8.41 -10.39 -12.08
CA GLY A 215 -9.17 -11.21 -13.03
C GLY A 215 -8.31 -12.16 -13.86
N ASP A 216 -8.89 -12.68 -14.96
CA ASP A 216 -8.25 -13.67 -15.84
C ASP A 216 -7.07 -13.14 -16.69
N ALA A 217 -6.77 -11.83 -16.60
CA ALA A 217 -5.72 -11.20 -17.37
C ALA A 217 -4.36 -11.34 -16.65
N PRO A 218 -3.36 -12.02 -17.23
CA PRO A 218 -2.05 -12.17 -16.61
C PRO A 218 -1.26 -10.85 -16.64
N ALA A 219 -0.33 -10.71 -15.69
CA ALA A 219 0.75 -9.75 -15.83
C ALA A 219 1.69 -10.19 -16.96
N ILE A 220 2.04 -9.25 -17.84
CA ILE A 220 2.90 -9.49 -19.00
C ILE A 220 4.16 -8.67 -18.84
N ARG A 221 5.32 -9.28 -19.08
CA ARG A 221 6.61 -8.59 -19.13
C ARG A 221 7.12 -8.48 -20.56
N GLY A 222 7.86 -7.41 -20.84
CA GLY A 222 8.59 -7.19 -22.08
C GLY A 222 10.00 -6.70 -21.81
N THR A 223 10.97 -7.13 -22.63
CA THR A 223 12.32 -6.54 -22.64
C THR A 223 12.47 -5.70 -23.90
N ILE A 224 12.74 -4.41 -23.72
CA ILE A 224 12.78 -3.41 -24.79
C ILE A 224 14.24 -2.98 -25.01
N PRO A 225 14.86 -3.26 -26.17
CA PRO A 225 16.28 -2.94 -26.46
C PRO A 225 16.61 -1.44 -26.60
N THR A 226 15.60 -0.57 -26.54
CA THR A 226 15.81 0.88 -26.63
C THR A 226 14.87 1.54 -25.64
N PRO A 227 15.37 1.89 -24.43
CA PRO A 227 14.55 2.51 -23.41
C PRO A 227 14.08 3.89 -23.89
N ASN A 228 12.78 4.03 -24.15
CA ASN A 228 12.21 5.33 -24.44
C ASN A 228 11.80 6.04 -23.13
N PRO A 229 12.15 7.32 -22.94
CA PRO A 229 11.68 8.06 -21.80
C PRO A 229 10.15 8.18 -21.82
N ILE A 230 9.53 8.11 -20.65
CA ILE A 230 8.09 8.37 -20.52
C ILE A 230 7.91 9.88 -20.37
N ALA A 231 7.28 10.50 -21.37
CA ALA A 231 6.98 11.93 -21.35
C ALA A 231 5.89 12.24 -20.33
N GLY A 232 6.14 13.21 -19.45
CA GLY A 232 5.19 13.68 -18.46
C GLY A 232 5.66 14.96 -17.79
N GLU A 233 4.80 15.54 -16.96
CA GLU A 233 5.08 16.76 -16.22
C GLU A 233 5.38 16.44 -14.76
N ARG A 234 6.49 16.96 -14.23
CA ARG A 234 6.82 16.79 -12.81
C ARG A 234 5.84 17.57 -11.95
N ILE A 235 5.29 16.91 -10.93
CA ILE A 235 4.48 17.57 -9.90
C ILE A 235 5.43 18.05 -8.80
N GLU A 236 5.75 19.35 -8.83
CA GLU A 236 6.63 19.96 -7.83
C GLU A 236 5.86 20.38 -6.57
N LEU A 237 6.40 20.05 -5.39
CA LEU A 237 5.78 20.39 -4.10
C LEU A 237 5.50 21.90 -3.94
N PRO A 238 6.43 22.83 -4.28
CA PRO A 238 6.16 24.27 -4.18
C PRO A 238 5.00 24.73 -5.06
N VAL A 239 4.88 24.18 -6.28
CA VAL A 239 3.79 24.50 -7.22
C VAL A 239 2.46 23.96 -6.68
N LEU A 240 2.45 22.71 -6.20
CA LEU A 240 1.25 22.12 -5.61
C LEU A 240 0.77 22.89 -4.38
N GLN A 241 1.67 23.40 -3.55
CA GLN A 241 1.32 24.21 -2.38
C GLN A 241 0.67 25.54 -2.76
N GLN A 242 1.06 26.15 -3.89
CA GLN A 242 0.40 27.37 -4.40
C GLN A 242 -1.02 27.10 -4.89
N GLN A 243 -1.31 25.87 -5.32
CA GLN A 243 -2.63 25.43 -5.77
C GLN A 243 -3.56 24.99 -4.63
N ARG A 244 -3.16 25.20 -3.36
CA ARG A 244 -3.95 24.79 -2.20
C ARG A 244 -5.33 25.46 -2.18
N PRO A 245 -6.42 24.69 -2.05
CA PRO A 245 -7.75 25.26 -1.91
C PRO A 245 -7.89 26.14 -0.66
N ASN A 246 -8.57 27.29 -0.78
CA ASN A 246 -8.82 28.22 0.35
C ASN A 246 -9.61 27.60 1.52
N GLN A 247 -10.27 26.46 1.29
CA GLN A 247 -11.02 25.71 2.28
C GLN A 247 -10.18 24.70 3.04
N CYS A 248 -8.95 24.40 2.57
CA CYS A 248 -8.05 23.42 3.15
C CYS A 248 -6.86 24.12 3.81
N GLU A 249 -6.86 24.14 5.14
CA GLU A 249 -5.73 24.59 5.95
C GLU A 249 -4.85 23.37 6.29
N PHE A 250 -3.54 23.58 6.35
CA PHE A 250 -2.55 22.51 6.51
C PHE A 250 -1.53 22.87 7.57
N HIS A 251 -1.16 21.89 8.39
CA HIS A 251 -0.13 22.04 9.41
C HIS A 251 0.70 20.75 9.55
N ILE A 252 1.96 20.91 9.93
CA ILE A 252 2.87 19.80 10.20
C ILE A 252 3.14 19.75 11.70
N VAL A 253 2.62 18.73 12.37
CA VAL A 253 2.84 18.48 13.81
C VAL A 253 4.25 17.93 14.00
N LYS A 254 5.10 18.63 14.75
CA LYS A 254 6.50 18.31 15.08
C LYS A 254 6.68 18.03 16.57
N GLY A 255 5.73 17.31 17.17
CA GLY A 255 5.78 16.89 18.57
C GLY A 255 4.95 17.74 19.54
N GLU A 256 4.11 18.66 19.05
CA GLU A 256 3.18 19.46 19.86
C GLU A 256 2.22 18.57 20.68
N TRP A 257 2.01 17.32 20.26
CA TRP A 257 1.14 16.36 20.94
C TRP A 257 1.86 15.44 21.93
N ASN A 258 3.20 15.51 22.02
CA ASN A 258 3.99 14.78 23.01
C ASN A 258 3.61 15.18 24.44
N GLY A 259 3.82 14.27 25.40
CA GLY A 259 3.52 14.50 26.82
C GLY A 259 2.44 13.60 27.37
N SER A 260 1.98 13.89 28.58
CA SER A 260 0.96 13.08 29.28
C SER A 260 -0.31 12.88 28.44
N MET A 261 -0.81 11.64 28.37
CA MET A 261 -2.08 11.28 27.70
C MET A 261 -3.26 12.10 28.24
N ALA A 262 -3.33 12.32 29.55
CA ALA A 262 -4.41 13.09 30.19
C ALA A 262 -4.50 14.55 29.71
N LYS A 263 -3.43 15.06 29.07
CA LYS A 263 -3.36 16.41 28.51
C LYS A 263 -3.36 16.43 26.99
N LEU A 264 -3.60 15.29 26.35
CA LEU A 264 -3.61 15.16 24.89
C LEU A 264 -4.70 16.05 24.27
N SER A 265 -5.92 15.99 24.80
CA SER A 265 -7.05 16.80 24.30
C SER A 265 -6.71 18.28 24.20
N ASP A 266 -6.15 18.86 25.27
CA ASP A 266 -5.79 20.27 25.34
C ASP A 266 -4.79 20.64 24.22
N ARG A 267 -3.76 19.80 24.01
CA ARG A 267 -2.73 20.02 22.98
C ARG A 267 -3.29 19.83 21.58
N PHE A 268 -4.06 18.77 21.35
CA PHE A 268 -4.66 18.44 20.07
C PHE A 268 -5.58 19.57 19.57
N TRP A 269 -6.55 19.98 20.39
CA TRP A 269 -7.49 21.03 20.02
C TRP A 269 -6.85 22.41 19.97
N LYS A 270 -5.81 22.68 20.77
CA LYS A 270 -5.02 23.91 20.64
C LYS A 270 -4.37 24.00 19.25
N THR A 271 -3.64 22.96 18.83
CA THR A 271 -3.00 22.93 17.51
C THR A 271 -4.01 23.12 16.38
N LEU A 272 -5.18 22.46 16.45
CA LEU A 272 -6.21 22.60 15.42
C LEU A 272 -6.84 23.99 15.37
N ARG A 273 -7.08 24.64 16.52
CA ARG A 273 -7.58 26.03 16.57
C ARG A 273 -6.57 27.03 16.01
N GLU A 274 -5.29 26.80 16.28
CA GLU A 274 -4.19 27.60 15.73
C GLU A 274 -4.00 27.35 14.22
N THR A 275 -4.33 26.14 13.75
CA THR A 275 -4.26 25.79 12.32
C THR A 275 -5.40 26.38 11.50
N SER A 276 -6.61 26.44 12.06
CA SER A 276 -7.79 26.93 11.33
C SER A 276 -8.65 27.89 12.15
N SER A 277 -8.69 29.13 11.69
CA SER A 277 -9.55 30.19 12.27
C SER A 277 -11.05 29.87 12.13
N LYS A 278 -11.43 29.18 11.03
CA LYS A 278 -12.80 28.71 10.79
C LYS A 278 -13.19 27.64 11.79
N LEU A 279 -12.35 26.64 12.00
CA LEU A 279 -12.57 25.61 13.02
C LEU A 279 -12.62 26.24 14.42
N ASN A 280 -11.72 27.15 14.74
CA ASN A 280 -11.71 27.84 16.02
C ASN A 280 -13.03 28.57 16.29
N SER A 281 -13.55 29.26 15.28
CA SER A 281 -14.84 29.97 15.39
C SER A 281 -16.02 28.99 15.52
N ALA A 282 -16.03 27.89 14.76
CA ALA A 282 -17.07 26.86 14.85
C ALA A 282 -17.12 26.20 16.24
N LEU A 283 -15.95 25.94 16.83
CA LEU A 283 -15.80 25.36 18.18
C LEU A 283 -16.25 26.30 19.32
N ALA A 284 -16.71 27.52 19.03
CA ALA A 284 -17.42 28.34 20.01
C ALA A 284 -18.75 27.71 20.45
N THR A 285 -19.29 26.80 19.64
CA THR A 285 -20.45 25.96 19.96
C THR A 285 -20.10 24.49 19.76
N SER A 286 -20.79 23.59 20.47
CA SER A 286 -20.60 22.15 20.30
C SER A 286 -21.18 21.66 18.97
N PRO A 287 -20.50 20.73 18.27
CA PRO A 287 -21.09 20.05 17.12
C PRO A 287 -22.29 19.21 17.55
N VAL A 288 -23.25 19.00 16.64
CA VAL A 288 -24.39 18.10 16.84
C VAL A 288 -24.10 16.67 16.37
N GLN A 289 -23.13 16.52 15.47
CA GLN A 289 -22.69 15.23 14.97
C GLN A 289 -21.16 15.21 14.79
N ILE A 290 -20.56 14.09 15.17
CA ILE A 290 -19.15 13.77 14.92
C ILE A 290 -19.11 12.45 14.15
N GLU A 291 -18.34 12.38 13.07
CA GLU A 291 -18.06 11.15 12.34
C GLU A 291 -16.55 10.92 12.38
N TYR A 292 -16.10 9.74 12.83
CA TYR A 292 -14.70 9.35 12.76
C TYR A 292 -14.56 8.07 11.94
N CYS A 293 -13.72 8.11 10.90
CA CYS A 293 -13.42 6.98 10.05
C CYS A 293 -11.92 6.71 10.06
N ASP A 294 -11.53 5.52 10.51
CA ASP A 294 -10.12 5.10 10.55
C ASP A 294 -10.03 3.57 10.50
N ARG A 295 -9.47 3.04 9.42
CA ARG A 295 -9.33 1.58 9.22
C ARG A 295 -8.35 0.91 10.21
N TYR A 296 -7.57 1.68 10.96
CA TYR A 296 -6.53 1.20 11.88
C TYR A 296 -6.83 1.41 13.36
N LEU A 297 -8.08 1.75 13.73
CA LEU A 297 -8.51 1.79 15.13
C LEU A 297 -8.70 0.35 15.68
N LYS A 298 -7.61 -0.42 15.71
CA LYS A 298 -7.54 -1.87 15.98
C LYS A 298 -6.81 -2.23 17.28
N ALA A 299 -6.29 -1.26 18.02
CA ALA A 299 -5.55 -1.47 19.27
C ALA A 299 -6.08 -0.59 20.44
N PRO A 300 -5.84 -0.97 21.71
CA PRO A 300 -6.25 -0.19 22.87
C PRO A 300 -5.67 1.24 22.92
N LEU A 301 -4.40 1.43 22.52
CA LEU A 301 -3.75 2.73 22.49
C LEU A 301 -4.45 3.74 21.56
N PRO A 302 -4.64 3.50 20.25
CA PRO A 302 -5.32 4.45 19.38
C PRO A 302 -6.79 4.68 19.82
N ALA A 303 -7.46 3.68 20.39
CA ALA A 303 -8.80 3.86 20.99
C ALA A 303 -8.78 4.81 22.20
N LYS A 304 -7.73 4.73 23.04
CA LYS A 304 -7.50 5.68 24.14
C LYS A 304 -7.23 7.09 23.65
N LEU A 305 -6.44 7.26 22.58
CA LEU A 305 -6.16 8.59 22.03
C LEU A 305 -7.44 9.25 21.52
N LEU A 306 -8.26 8.50 20.77
CA LEU A 306 -9.58 8.97 20.34
C LEU A 306 -10.46 9.32 21.55
N TYR A 307 -10.51 8.45 22.55
CA TYR A 307 -11.27 8.70 23.79
C TYR A 307 -10.86 10.03 24.46
N GLU A 308 -9.55 10.29 24.62
CA GLU A 308 -9.07 11.55 25.19
C GLU A 308 -9.46 12.75 24.32
N ILE A 309 -9.30 12.67 23.01
CA ILE A 309 -9.62 13.77 22.06
C ILE A 309 -11.12 14.08 22.04
N MET A 310 -11.98 13.10 22.25
CA MET A 310 -13.44 13.25 22.23
C MET A 310 -14.02 13.83 23.52
N LYS A 311 -13.27 13.86 24.63
CA LYS A 311 -13.74 14.34 25.94
C LYS A 311 -14.40 15.72 25.95
N PRO A 312 -13.93 16.74 25.19
CA PRO A 312 -14.56 18.05 25.18
C PRO A 312 -16.01 18.03 24.68
N PHE A 313 -16.42 16.97 23.98
CA PHE A 313 -17.75 16.82 23.40
C PHE A 313 -18.57 15.74 24.12
N TRP A 314 -18.25 15.40 25.38
CA TRP A 314 -18.91 14.32 26.11
C TRP A 314 -20.35 14.66 26.49
N ASP A 315 -21.28 14.52 25.54
CA ASP A 315 -22.69 14.83 25.66
C ASP A 315 -23.57 13.85 24.87
N LYS A 316 -24.55 13.25 25.55
CA LYS A 316 -25.52 12.31 24.98
C LYS A 316 -26.38 12.90 23.87
N GLY A 317 -26.49 14.23 23.78
CA GLY A 317 -27.15 14.91 22.67
C GLY A 317 -26.36 14.89 21.36
N ILE A 318 -25.07 14.52 21.38
CA ILE A 318 -24.21 14.50 20.19
C ILE A 318 -24.22 13.11 19.56
N ARG A 319 -24.57 13.05 18.27
CA ARG A 319 -24.48 11.83 17.48
C ARG A 319 -23.02 11.56 17.13
N PHE A 320 -22.52 10.38 17.48
CA PHE A 320 -21.18 9.94 17.13
C PHE A 320 -21.22 8.72 16.22
N ARG A 321 -20.77 8.86 14.98
CA ARG A 321 -20.58 7.74 14.05
C ARG A 321 -19.13 7.32 14.03
N LEU A 322 -18.85 6.09 14.43
CA LEU A 322 -17.51 5.52 14.42
C LEU A 322 -17.43 4.37 13.41
N LYS A 323 -16.55 4.49 12.41
CA LYS A 323 -16.29 3.46 11.41
C LYS A 323 -14.82 3.02 11.47
N THR A 324 -14.57 1.73 11.65
CA THR A 324 -13.22 1.16 11.71
C THR A 324 -13.16 -0.25 11.10
N GLY A 325 -11.94 -0.69 10.77
CA GLY A 325 -11.68 -2.05 10.30
C GLY A 325 -11.64 -3.05 11.46
N ALA A 326 -12.09 -4.27 11.18
CA ALA A 326 -12.00 -5.39 12.09
C ALA A 326 -10.55 -5.68 12.46
N ALA A 327 -10.29 -5.87 13.74
CA ALA A 327 -9.01 -6.32 14.22
C ALA A 327 -8.77 -7.75 13.73
N GLU A 328 -7.65 -7.94 13.06
CA GLU A 328 -7.16 -9.23 12.60
C GLU A 328 -5.72 -9.33 13.08
N ASN A 329 -5.48 -10.19 14.06
CA ASN A 329 -4.15 -10.41 14.59
C ASN A 329 -3.94 -11.90 14.83
N GLN A 330 -2.98 -12.47 14.12
CA GLN A 330 -2.60 -13.89 14.26
C GLN A 330 -1.60 -14.11 15.39
N ARG A 331 -1.06 -13.04 15.99
CA ARG A 331 -0.06 -13.09 17.06
C ARG A 331 -0.69 -12.74 18.40
N ILE A 332 -0.18 -13.38 19.45
CA ILE A 332 -0.60 -13.10 20.83
C ILE A 332 -0.28 -11.65 21.19
N SER A 333 -1.28 -10.95 21.73
CA SER A 333 -1.23 -9.54 22.08
C SER A 333 -0.96 -9.36 23.57
N GLN A 334 -0.01 -8.50 23.90
CA GLN A 334 0.47 -8.34 25.29
C GLN A 334 0.70 -6.88 25.69
N TYR A 335 0.76 -5.97 24.72
CA TYR A 335 1.07 -4.57 24.93
C TYR A 335 -0.06 -3.67 24.44
N PHE A 336 -0.14 -2.47 25.00
CA PHE A 336 -1.23 -1.52 24.79
C PHE A 336 -1.38 -1.05 23.34
N ASP A 337 -0.31 -1.13 22.56
CA ASP A 337 -0.23 -0.82 21.14
C ASP A 337 -0.42 -2.04 20.22
N HIS A 338 -0.59 -3.25 20.78
CA HIS A 338 -0.91 -4.44 19.99
C HIS A 338 -2.40 -4.43 19.58
N ASN A 339 -2.67 -4.92 18.38
CA ASN A 339 -4.04 -5.06 17.88
C ASN A 339 -4.81 -6.10 18.69
N TRP A 340 -6.13 -5.90 18.89
CA TRP A 340 -6.99 -6.95 19.42
C TRP A 340 -6.94 -8.20 18.54
N GLU A 341 -7.07 -9.36 19.17
CA GLU A 341 -7.11 -10.67 18.49
C GLU A 341 -8.51 -11.01 17.95
N ASP A 342 -9.55 -10.45 18.57
CA ASP A 342 -10.96 -10.70 18.23
C ASP A 342 -11.71 -9.39 17.97
N ALA A 343 -12.20 -9.22 16.74
CA ALA A 343 -13.00 -8.07 16.33
C ALA A 343 -14.29 -7.87 17.15
N ARG A 344 -14.85 -8.94 17.75
CA ARG A 344 -16.02 -8.86 18.64
C ARG A 344 -15.66 -8.18 19.95
N ILE A 345 -14.48 -8.48 20.50
CA ILE A 345 -13.97 -7.82 21.71
C ILE A 345 -13.62 -6.36 21.41
N GLN A 346 -12.91 -6.08 20.30
CA GLN A 346 -12.69 -4.72 19.81
C GLN A 346 -14.00 -3.93 19.75
N LYS A 347 -15.02 -4.48 19.08
CA LYS A 347 -16.33 -3.82 18.94
C LYS A 347 -16.96 -3.55 20.31
N SER A 348 -16.93 -4.52 21.22
CA SER A 348 -17.52 -4.38 22.56
C SER A 348 -16.81 -3.33 23.41
N VAL A 349 -15.47 -3.27 23.33
CA VAL A 349 -14.65 -2.28 24.01
C VAL A 349 -14.89 -0.88 23.44
N LEU A 350 -14.89 -0.71 22.11
CA LEU A 350 -15.19 0.57 21.47
C LEU A 350 -16.61 1.04 21.79
N GLN A 351 -17.59 0.13 21.76
CA GLN A 351 -18.97 0.43 22.13
C GLN A 351 -19.02 0.99 23.56
N GLY A 352 -18.48 0.27 24.54
CA GLY A 352 -18.53 0.69 25.94
C GLY A 352 -17.62 1.87 26.29
N LEU A 353 -16.57 2.14 25.50
CA LEU A 353 -15.77 3.34 25.67
C LEU A 353 -16.60 4.60 25.44
N PHE A 354 -17.37 4.66 24.35
CA PHE A 354 -18.03 5.89 23.88
C PHE A 354 -19.54 5.96 24.15
N SER A 355 -20.23 4.82 24.32
CA SER A 355 -21.68 4.80 24.48
C SER A 355 -22.20 5.41 25.78
N GLU A 356 -21.33 5.79 26.72
CA GLU A 356 -21.71 6.56 27.91
C GLU A 356 -21.76 8.06 27.62
N GLY A 357 -20.92 8.54 26.71
CA GLY A 357 -20.79 9.97 26.37
C GLY A 357 -21.57 10.42 25.16
N PHE A 358 -21.92 9.52 24.25
CA PHE A 358 -22.49 9.88 22.95
C PHE A 358 -23.72 9.04 22.58
N ASP A 359 -24.53 9.53 21.63
CA ASP A 359 -25.43 8.71 20.81
C ASP A 359 -24.60 8.00 19.72
N LEU A 360 -24.10 6.81 20.06
CA LEU A 360 -23.08 6.09 19.29
C LEU A 360 -23.68 5.17 18.22
N GLU A 361 -23.26 5.37 16.97
CA GLU A 361 -23.42 4.44 15.85
C GLU A 361 -22.04 3.86 15.48
N LEU A 362 -21.78 2.61 15.88
CA LEU A 362 -20.50 1.93 15.65
C LEU A 362 -20.59 0.89 14.53
N SER A 363 -19.74 1.04 13.52
CA SER A 363 -19.53 0.05 12.46
C SER A 363 -18.09 -0.46 12.46
N VAL A 364 -17.93 -1.78 12.61
CA VAL A 364 -16.66 -2.48 12.45
C VAL A 364 -16.77 -3.35 11.20
N VAL A 365 -16.06 -2.99 10.13
CA VAL A 365 -16.15 -3.68 8.84
C VAL A 365 -15.03 -4.69 8.67
N GLN A 366 -15.29 -5.78 7.96
CA GLN A 366 -14.28 -6.82 7.72
C GLN A 366 -13.31 -6.42 6.61
N ARG A 367 -13.82 -5.98 5.45
CA ARG A 367 -12.95 -5.66 4.32
C ARG A 367 -12.45 -4.23 4.40
N HIS A 368 -11.14 -4.08 4.27
CA HIS A 368 -10.48 -2.77 4.28
C HIS A 368 -10.96 -1.82 3.17
N VAL A 369 -11.32 -2.37 2.00
CA VAL A 369 -11.87 -1.63 0.86
C VAL A 369 -13.23 -0.99 1.14
N ASP A 370 -13.94 -1.45 2.16
CA ASP A 370 -15.24 -0.88 2.54
C ASP A 370 -15.07 0.43 3.35
N LEU A 371 -13.83 0.86 3.64
CA LEU A 371 -13.52 2.13 4.32
C LEU A 371 -12.58 3.02 3.49
N PRO A 372 -12.86 4.33 3.43
CA PRO A 372 -11.91 5.32 2.92
C PRO A 372 -10.53 5.20 3.58
N HIS A 373 -9.47 5.51 2.83
CA HIS A 373 -8.12 5.62 3.42
C HIS A 373 -7.96 6.81 4.33
N ALA A 374 -8.57 7.93 3.95
CA ALA A 374 -8.53 9.16 4.72
C ALA A 374 -8.98 8.87 6.16
N ARG A 375 -8.04 9.01 7.10
CA ARG A 375 -8.30 8.90 8.52
C ARG A 375 -8.88 10.26 8.95
N GLU A 376 -10.20 10.34 8.94
CA GLU A 376 -10.94 11.61 8.96
C GLU A 376 -11.86 11.70 10.19
N MET A 377 -11.81 12.86 10.86
CA MET A 377 -12.81 13.30 11.83
C MET A 377 -13.63 14.44 11.21
N ARG A 378 -14.93 14.21 10.98
CA ARG A 378 -15.86 15.21 10.49
C ARG A 378 -16.75 15.71 11.62
N LEU A 379 -16.78 17.03 11.80
CA LEU A 379 -17.62 17.74 12.76
C LEU A 379 -18.74 18.45 12.01
N THR A 380 -19.98 18.33 12.47
CA THR A 380 -21.16 18.98 11.88
C THR A 380 -21.92 19.75 12.96
N TRP A 381 -22.27 20.99 12.67
CA TRP A 381 -23.03 21.88 13.57
C TRP A 381 -24.51 21.98 13.16
N SER A 382 -25.34 22.55 14.04
CA SER A 382 -26.79 22.69 13.83
C SER A 382 -27.15 23.56 12.62
N ASN A 383 -26.26 24.47 12.22
CA ASN A 383 -26.37 25.30 11.03
C ASN A 383 -25.92 24.57 9.74
N GLN A 384 -25.66 23.27 9.80
CA GLN A 384 -25.14 22.42 8.70
C GLN A 384 -23.71 22.72 8.26
N GLN A 385 -23.01 23.66 8.92
CA GLN A 385 -21.58 23.85 8.70
C GLN A 385 -20.83 22.56 9.01
N THR A 386 -19.84 22.21 8.18
CA THR A 386 -19.00 21.04 8.43
C THR A 386 -17.51 21.38 8.37
N VAL A 387 -16.75 20.73 9.24
CA VAL A 387 -15.28 20.76 9.22
C VAL A 387 -14.77 19.34 9.28
N SER A 388 -13.94 18.97 8.31
CA SER A 388 -13.25 17.67 8.25
C SER A 388 -11.79 17.84 8.62
N ILE A 389 -11.32 17.03 9.56
CA ILE A 389 -9.93 16.98 10.02
C ILE A 389 -9.34 15.67 9.52
N GLN A 390 -8.39 15.73 8.60
CA GLN A 390 -7.68 14.55 8.12
C GLN A 390 -6.31 14.45 8.77
N LEU A 391 -6.01 13.27 9.30
CA LEU A 391 -4.79 12.96 10.03
C LEU A 391 -4.00 11.92 9.23
N ASP A 392 -2.76 12.22 8.85
CA ASP A 392 -1.94 11.29 8.07
C ASP A 392 -1.81 9.91 8.74
N GLN A 393 -1.69 9.87 10.08
CA GLN A 393 -1.58 8.61 10.84
C GLN A 393 -2.83 8.28 11.67
N GLY A 394 -3.93 9.02 11.54
CA GLY A 394 -5.14 8.81 12.36
C GLY A 394 -4.82 8.89 13.84
N MET A 395 -5.25 7.89 14.62
CA MET A 395 -4.88 7.75 16.04
C MET A 395 -3.61 6.90 16.25
N GLY A 396 -2.92 6.51 15.17
CA GLY A 396 -1.65 5.79 15.22
C GLY A 396 -0.42 6.69 15.42
N PHE A 397 -0.60 8.01 15.61
CA PHE A 397 0.49 8.99 15.55
C PHE A 397 1.50 8.94 16.69
N ALA A 398 1.25 8.19 17.77
CA ALA A 398 2.10 8.19 18.95
C ALA A 398 2.26 6.80 19.56
N ARG A 399 3.39 6.60 20.23
CA ARG A 399 3.63 5.49 21.15
C ARG A 399 3.47 5.94 22.59
N ALA A 400 3.04 5.02 23.45
CA ALA A 400 3.16 5.18 24.89
C ALA A 400 4.60 4.89 25.34
N SER A 401 5.16 5.72 26.21
CA SER A 401 6.48 5.49 26.79
C SER A 401 6.46 4.26 27.69
N GLY A 402 7.52 3.46 27.59
CA GLY A 402 7.72 2.25 28.37
C GLY A 402 6.92 1.05 27.83
N SER A 403 7.18 -0.12 28.44
CA SER A 403 6.46 -1.36 28.16
C SER A 403 5.08 -1.32 28.86
N CYS A 404 4.08 -0.74 28.22
CA CYS A 404 2.71 -0.72 28.75
C CYS A 404 2.02 -2.05 28.44
N ARG A 405 2.09 -3.01 29.38
CA ARG A 405 1.38 -4.28 29.24
C ARG A 405 -0.14 -4.07 29.32
N PHE A 406 -0.86 -4.81 28.49
CA PHE A 406 -2.31 -4.81 28.46
C PHE A 406 -2.82 -6.24 28.41
N ASP A 407 -3.80 -6.56 29.25
CA ASP A 407 -4.32 -7.92 29.40
C ASP A 407 -5.54 -8.11 28.50
N PHE A 408 -5.32 -8.68 27.31
CA PHE A 408 -6.35 -8.94 26.31
C PHE A 408 -7.28 -10.09 26.69
N SER A 409 -6.91 -10.90 27.69
CA SER A 409 -7.75 -12.03 28.16
C SER A 409 -8.92 -11.60 29.03
N LYS A 410 -8.89 -10.36 29.54
CA LYS A 410 -9.96 -9.80 30.38
C LYS A 410 -11.23 -9.51 29.60
N SER A 411 -12.34 -9.43 30.34
CA SER A 411 -13.63 -9.02 29.79
C SER A 411 -13.55 -7.63 29.13
N ALA A 412 -14.46 -7.37 28.17
CA ALA A 412 -14.52 -6.05 27.51
C ALA A 412 -14.71 -4.91 28.53
N THR A 413 -15.53 -5.13 29.56
CA THR A 413 -15.78 -4.15 30.64
C THR A 413 -14.49 -3.80 31.40
N ASP A 414 -13.70 -4.81 31.77
CA ASP A 414 -12.43 -4.59 32.48
C ASP A 414 -11.40 -3.90 31.58
N GLN A 415 -11.37 -4.24 30.29
CA GLN A 415 -10.53 -3.58 29.30
C GLN A 415 -10.91 -2.10 29.14
N ILE A 416 -12.20 -1.76 29.12
CA ILE A 416 -12.68 -0.36 29.07
C ILE A 416 -12.18 0.42 30.30
N VAL A 417 -12.32 -0.13 31.50
CA VAL A 417 -11.83 0.51 32.74
C VAL A 417 -10.32 0.72 32.68
N ALA A 418 -9.57 -0.31 32.27
CA ALA A 418 -8.12 -0.23 32.12
C ALA A 418 -7.72 0.87 31.12
N ILE A 419 -8.31 0.88 29.91
CA ILE A 419 -8.07 1.89 28.88
C ILE A 419 -8.34 3.30 29.42
N ARG A 420 -9.45 3.51 30.13
CA ARG A 420 -9.79 4.81 30.73
C ARG A 420 -8.75 5.26 31.76
N SER A 421 -8.24 4.33 32.58
CA SER A 421 -7.28 4.63 33.66
C SER A 421 -5.83 4.84 33.20
N ILE A 422 -5.41 4.22 32.09
CA ILE A 422 -4.02 4.30 31.63
C ILE A 422 -3.69 5.76 31.29
N ASN A 423 -2.60 6.24 31.90
CA ASN A 423 -2.03 7.54 31.63
C ASN A 423 -0.51 7.41 31.52
N SER A 424 -0.03 7.27 30.28
CA SER A 424 1.40 7.23 29.97
C SER A 424 1.85 8.56 29.32
N HIS A 425 3.15 8.73 29.21
CA HIS A 425 3.73 9.77 28.39
C HIS A 425 3.64 9.34 26.91
N LEU A 426 3.16 10.23 26.04
CA LEU A 426 3.10 10.02 24.60
C LEU A 426 4.32 10.59 23.92
N THR A 427 4.84 9.85 22.95
CA THR A 427 5.85 10.34 22.02
C THR A 427 5.37 10.06 20.61
N GLN A 428 5.33 11.08 19.78
CA GLN A 428 4.97 11.01 18.38
C GLN A 428 5.88 10.02 17.65
N LEU A 429 5.29 9.24 16.74
CA LEU A 429 6.01 8.38 15.82
C LEU A 429 6.51 9.23 14.65
N GLY A 430 7.83 9.18 14.41
CA GLY A 430 8.47 9.99 13.39
C GLY A 430 8.75 11.44 13.81
N SER A 431 9.37 12.21 12.92
CA SER A 431 9.78 13.60 13.15
C SER A 431 8.67 14.61 12.86
N SER A 432 7.65 14.21 12.09
CA SER A 432 6.57 15.09 11.68
C SER A 432 5.33 14.31 11.28
N MET A 433 4.14 14.89 11.45
CA MET A 433 2.88 14.33 10.99
C MET A 433 2.04 15.44 10.33
N PRO A 434 1.72 15.34 9.03
CA PRO A 434 0.83 16.28 8.38
C PRO A 434 -0.61 16.12 8.87
N LEU A 435 -1.31 17.24 9.02
CA LEU A 435 -2.76 17.28 9.22
C LEU A 435 -3.40 18.34 8.33
N TYR A 436 -4.66 18.10 7.99
CA TYR A 436 -5.45 18.95 7.11
C TYR A 436 -6.78 19.29 7.78
N VAL A 437 -7.17 20.55 7.74
CA VAL A 437 -8.47 21.03 8.23
C VAL A 437 -9.24 21.60 7.04
N ILE A 438 -10.32 20.95 6.67
CA ILE A 438 -11.11 21.23 5.48
C ILE A 438 -12.48 21.74 5.93
N SER A 439 -12.77 23.01 5.66
CA SER A 439 -14.07 23.61 5.96
C SER A 439 -14.97 23.59 4.73
N VAL A 440 -16.10 22.88 4.79
CA VAL A 440 -17.11 22.89 3.74
C VAL A 440 -18.26 23.75 4.23
N ASN A 441 -18.55 24.80 3.47
CA ASN A 441 -19.64 25.74 3.75
C ASN A 441 -20.96 25.21 3.23
#